data_AF-A0A238YI35-F1
#
_entry.id   AF-A0A238YI35-F1
#
_cell.length_a   1.000
_cell.length_b   1.000
_cell.length_c   1.000
_cell.angle_alpha   90.00
_cell.angle_beta   90.00
_cell.angle_gamma   90.00
#
_symmetry.space_group_name_H-M   'P 1'
#
loop_
_entity.id
_entity.type
_entity.pdbx_description
1 polymer ?
#
loop_
_entity_poly.entity_id
_entity_poly.type
_entity_poly.pdbx_seq_one_letter_code
_entity_poly.pdbx_strand_id
1 'polypeptide(L)'
;MSADINFDGATVYANRDDPIDLGLHVKSGHSGFHGLKYDVGAERQVCSNGMTAFVSELGFDQTHGEPFQPGLAYNAVDAIVESPAEIEHRLAEAQNQELMNQDEALLVLMETGIGRFLENPVPDLLNALYDEIEDPENPTLWETYNAGTRALTHYTQDVPEYNLSDGFENVSQLLEDGTNSIPEPERLGQRAVKNRSRTIIENSGEPYWEGETESLRELMEKHEIQA
;
A
#
# COMPACT_ATOMS: atom_id res chain seq x y z
N MET A 1 -12.82 5.41 -17.92
CA MET A 1 -13.53 6.46 -17.17
C MET A 1 -13.46 6.09 -15.71
N SER A 2 -13.21 7.06 -14.84
CA SER A 2 -13.28 6.91 -13.39
C SER A 2 -14.31 7.88 -12.81
N ALA A 3 -14.87 7.55 -11.65
CA ALA A 3 -15.75 8.42 -10.89
C ALA A 3 -15.56 8.18 -9.39
N ASP A 4 -15.40 9.26 -8.64
CA ASP A 4 -15.39 9.27 -7.18
C ASP A 4 -16.81 9.54 -6.66
N ILE A 5 -17.22 8.76 -5.65
CA ILE A 5 -18.51 8.89 -4.98
C ILE A 5 -18.23 8.99 -3.48
N ASN A 6 -18.40 10.19 -2.93
CA ASN A 6 -18.21 10.44 -1.49
C ASN A 6 -19.56 10.30 -0.77
N PHE A 7 -19.52 9.74 0.45
CA PHE A 7 -20.71 9.52 1.27
C PHE A 7 -20.70 10.47 2.48
N ASP A 8 -21.75 11.29 2.60
CA ASP A 8 -21.90 12.19 3.74
C ASP A 8 -21.98 11.42 5.06
N GLY A 9 -21.04 11.66 5.98
CA GLY A 9 -21.03 11.10 7.33
C GLY A 9 -20.27 9.78 7.52
N ALA A 10 -19.51 9.33 6.52
CA ALA A 10 -18.69 8.12 6.57
C ALA A 10 -17.20 8.46 6.81
N THR A 11 -16.88 9.17 7.90
CA THR A 11 -15.49 9.48 8.27
C THR A 11 -15.00 8.52 9.35
N VAL A 12 -13.90 7.82 9.11
CA VAL A 12 -13.18 7.02 10.11
C VAL A 12 -11.89 7.73 10.52
N TYR A 13 -11.30 7.34 11.64
CA TYR A 13 -10.08 7.98 12.15
C TYR A 13 -8.98 6.94 12.33
N ALA A 14 -7.88 7.06 11.58
CA ALA A 14 -6.70 6.24 11.84
C ALA A 14 -6.05 6.62 13.17
N ASN A 15 -6.04 7.92 13.51
CA ASN A 15 -5.60 8.39 14.82
C ASN A 15 -6.40 9.64 15.23
N ARG A 16 -6.16 10.16 16.45
CA ARG A 16 -6.95 11.25 17.08
C ARG A 16 -7.12 12.50 16.21
N ASP A 17 -6.19 12.74 15.28
CA ASP A 17 -6.15 13.91 14.39
C ASP A 17 -5.96 13.54 12.89
N ASP A 18 -6.25 12.29 12.47
CA ASP A 18 -6.12 11.83 11.07
C ASP A 18 -7.46 11.29 10.53
N PRO A 19 -8.36 12.17 10.04
CA PRO A 19 -9.65 11.78 9.46
C PRO A 19 -9.48 11.17 8.07
N ILE A 20 -10.25 10.12 7.82
CA ILE A 20 -10.26 9.32 6.60
C ILE A 20 -11.72 9.29 6.11
N ASP A 21 -12.03 10.01 5.03
CA ASP A 21 -13.39 10.11 4.49
C ASP A 21 -13.66 8.96 3.53
N LEU A 22 -14.51 8.01 3.94
CA LEU A 22 -14.85 6.83 3.14
C LEU A 22 -15.61 7.23 1.88
N GLY A 23 -15.19 6.66 0.76
CA GLY A 23 -15.72 6.91 -0.57
C GLY A 23 -15.60 5.67 -1.46
N LEU A 24 -16.19 5.79 -2.65
CA LEU A 24 -16.15 4.73 -3.64
C LEU A 24 -15.55 5.27 -4.94
N HIS A 25 -14.44 4.70 -5.35
CA HIS A 25 -13.80 4.99 -6.61
C HIS A 25 -14.17 3.92 -7.65
N VAL A 26 -14.93 4.31 -8.66
CA VAL A 26 -15.36 3.41 -9.74
C VAL A 26 -14.42 3.57 -10.92
N LYS A 27 -13.81 2.48 -11.40
CA LYS A 27 -13.03 2.48 -12.64
C LYS A 27 -13.63 1.54 -13.68
N SER A 28 -13.82 2.05 -14.89
CA SER A 28 -14.00 1.21 -16.08
C SER A 28 -12.61 0.88 -16.65
N GLY A 29 -12.16 -0.37 -16.55
CA GLY A 29 -10.87 -0.78 -17.09
C GLY A 29 -10.83 -0.72 -18.63
N HIS A 30 -9.81 -0.04 -19.18
CA HIS A 30 -9.43 -0.10 -20.60
C HIS A 30 -8.09 -0.86 -20.77
N SER A 31 -7.65 -1.61 -19.76
CA SER A 31 -6.38 -2.35 -19.75
C SER A 31 -6.49 -3.79 -20.25
N GLY A 32 -7.71 -4.30 -20.50
CA GLY A 32 -7.94 -5.65 -21.02
C GLY A 32 -7.95 -6.77 -19.98
N PHE A 33 -7.73 -6.46 -18.69
CA PHE A 33 -7.75 -7.44 -17.59
C PHE A 33 -9.01 -7.33 -16.69
N HIS A 34 -9.58 -6.13 -16.53
CA HIS A 34 -10.80 -5.90 -15.74
C HIS A 34 -11.85 -5.11 -16.54
N GLY A 35 -13.10 -5.58 -16.55
CA GLY A 35 -14.24 -4.92 -17.19
C GLY A 35 -14.88 -3.82 -16.35
N LEU A 36 -14.93 -4.01 -15.03
CA LEU A 36 -15.46 -3.02 -14.07
C LEU A 36 -14.83 -3.27 -12.70
N LYS A 37 -14.37 -2.20 -12.03
CA LYS A 37 -13.80 -2.29 -10.69
C LYS A 37 -14.42 -1.23 -9.78
N TYR A 38 -14.79 -1.65 -8.57
CA TYR A 38 -15.23 -0.79 -7.49
C TYR A 38 -14.19 -0.85 -6.38
N ASP A 39 -13.45 0.24 -6.20
CA ASP A 39 -12.52 0.43 -5.11
C ASP A 39 -13.29 1.15 -3.97
N VAL A 40 -13.58 0.43 -2.89
CA VAL A 40 -14.00 1.00 -1.61
C VAL A 40 -12.75 1.46 -0.90
N GLY A 41 -12.76 2.70 -0.44
CA GLY A 41 -11.56 3.31 0.08
C GLY A 41 -11.88 4.62 0.75
N ALA A 42 -10.89 5.49 0.86
CA ALA A 42 -11.07 6.77 1.48
C ALA A 42 -10.26 7.87 0.81
N GLU A 43 -10.81 9.08 0.78
CA GLU A 43 -10.02 10.28 0.54
C GLU A 43 -9.30 10.64 1.85
N ARG A 44 -7.99 10.39 1.91
CA ARG A 44 -7.16 10.83 3.04
C ARG A 44 -6.47 12.14 2.72
N GLN A 45 -6.43 13.05 3.67
CA GLN A 45 -5.65 14.28 3.57
C GLN A 45 -4.14 13.97 3.73
N VAL A 46 -3.44 13.88 2.60
CA VAL A 46 -1.99 13.54 2.53
C VAL A 46 -1.11 14.68 3.05
N CYS A 47 -1.60 15.91 3.06
CA CYS A 47 -0.83 17.05 3.56
C CYS A 47 -1.72 18.12 4.21
N SER A 48 -1.17 18.82 5.22
CA SER A 48 -1.81 19.94 5.92
C SER A 48 -2.22 21.11 5.01
N ASN A 49 -1.77 21.14 3.76
CA ASN A 49 -2.17 22.11 2.74
C ASN A 49 -3.48 21.74 1.99
N GLY A 50 -4.09 20.59 2.30
CA GLY A 50 -5.38 20.16 1.76
C GLY A 50 -5.31 19.24 0.54
N MET A 51 -4.16 18.64 0.23
CA MET A 51 -4.09 17.58 -0.77
C MET A 51 -4.74 16.30 -0.24
N THR A 52 -5.69 15.75 -0.98
CA THR A 52 -6.31 14.45 -0.70
C THR A 52 -5.91 13.43 -1.76
N ALA A 53 -5.73 12.17 -1.35
CA ALA A 53 -5.53 11.04 -2.27
C ALA A 53 -6.54 9.94 -1.93
N PHE A 54 -7.11 9.33 -2.97
CA PHE A 54 -7.99 8.17 -2.79
C PHE A 54 -7.15 6.93 -2.49
N VAL A 55 -7.33 6.42 -1.29
CA VAL A 55 -6.73 5.20 -0.76
C VAL A 55 -7.73 4.08 -0.98
N SER A 56 -7.49 3.17 -1.92
CA SER A 56 -8.33 1.96 -2.05
C SER A 56 -8.03 1.00 -0.90
N GLU A 57 -9.02 0.70 -0.06
CA GLU A 57 -8.91 -0.17 1.11
C GLU A 57 -9.54 -1.56 0.90
N LEU A 58 -10.39 -1.67 -0.12
CA LEU A 58 -11.14 -2.88 -0.49
C LEU A 58 -11.54 -2.81 -1.98
N GLY A 59 -11.09 -3.76 -2.80
CA GLY A 59 -11.40 -3.81 -4.22
C GLY A 59 -12.38 -4.92 -4.59
N PHE A 60 -13.44 -4.59 -5.33
CA PHE A 60 -14.29 -5.56 -6.02
C PHE A 60 -14.06 -5.45 -7.52
N ASP A 61 -13.53 -6.50 -8.15
CA ASP A 61 -13.29 -6.51 -9.58
C ASP A 61 -14.18 -7.53 -10.32
N GLN A 62 -14.51 -7.16 -11.56
CA GLN A 62 -15.11 -8.02 -12.55
C GLN A 62 -14.21 -8.04 -13.78
N THR A 63 -13.88 -9.23 -14.27
CA THR A 63 -13.08 -9.40 -15.49
C THR A 63 -13.94 -9.28 -16.75
N HIS A 64 -13.34 -8.99 -17.91
CA HIS A 64 -14.08 -8.89 -19.19
C HIS A 64 -14.73 -10.21 -19.65
N GLY A 65 -14.36 -11.35 -19.04
CA GLY A 65 -14.91 -12.67 -19.36
C GLY A 65 -16.20 -13.00 -18.61
N GLU A 66 -16.62 -12.16 -17.67
CA GLU A 66 -17.73 -12.46 -16.75
C GLU A 66 -19.01 -11.71 -17.14
N PRO A 67 -20.21 -12.33 -16.98
CA PRO A 67 -21.48 -11.64 -17.17
C PRO A 67 -21.60 -10.49 -16.18
N PHE A 68 -21.95 -9.29 -16.64
CA PHE A 68 -22.11 -8.09 -15.80
C PHE A 68 -22.81 -8.40 -14.46
N GLN A 69 -22.13 -8.14 -13.35
CA GLN A 69 -22.63 -8.45 -12.01
C GLN A 69 -23.00 -7.16 -11.25
N PRO A 70 -24.25 -6.68 -11.35
CA PRO A 70 -24.66 -5.46 -10.65
C PRO A 70 -24.59 -5.58 -9.12
N GLY A 71 -24.55 -6.81 -8.57
CA GLY A 71 -24.39 -7.08 -7.14
C GLY A 71 -23.07 -6.57 -6.54
N LEU A 72 -22.00 -6.44 -7.33
CA LEU A 72 -20.71 -5.93 -6.85
C LEU A 72 -20.79 -4.46 -6.41
N ALA A 73 -21.63 -3.66 -7.09
CA ALA A 73 -21.90 -2.28 -6.71
C ALA A 73 -22.64 -2.19 -5.38
N TYR A 74 -23.57 -3.11 -5.12
CA TYR A 74 -24.29 -3.18 -3.84
C TYR A 74 -23.36 -3.62 -2.71
N ASN A 75 -22.50 -4.62 -2.94
CA ASN A 75 -21.51 -5.06 -1.94
C ASN A 75 -20.48 -3.96 -1.60
N ALA A 76 -20.06 -3.17 -2.59
CA ALA A 76 -19.14 -2.06 -2.38
C ALA A 76 -19.80 -0.91 -1.60
N VAL A 77 -21.08 -0.62 -1.86
CA VAL A 77 -21.85 0.36 -1.07
C VAL A 77 -22.15 -0.18 0.34
N ASP A 78 -22.49 -1.46 0.48
CA ASP A 78 -22.76 -2.10 1.77
C ASP A 78 -21.48 -2.15 2.63
N ALA A 79 -20.29 -2.36 2.05
CA ALA A 79 -19.02 -2.27 2.77
C ALA A 79 -18.73 -0.86 3.32
N ILE A 80 -19.15 0.19 2.61
CA ILE A 80 -19.02 1.59 3.10
C ILE A 80 -20.04 1.89 4.20
N VAL A 81 -21.27 1.39 4.04
CA VAL A 81 -22.41 1.70 4.93
C VAL A 81 -22.40 0.84 6.20
N GLU A 82 -21.95 -0.41 6.12
CA GLU A 82 -22.06 -1.40 7.20
C GLU A 82 -20.75 -1.71 7.92
N SER A 83 -19.58 -1.41 7.32
CA SER A 83 -18.26 -1.80 7.86
C SER A 83 -17.29 -0.68 8.34
N PRO A 84 -17.67 0.57 8.69
CA PRO A 84 -16.73 1.54 9.26
C PRO A 84 -15.94 1.01 10.47
N ALA A 85 -16.59 0.25 11.35
CA ALA A 85 -15.94 -0.34 12.53
C ALA A 85 -14.94 -1.46 12.17
N GLU A 86 -15.16 -2.18 11.07
CA GLU A 86 -14.25 -3.23 10.59
C GLU A 86 -13.02 -2.60 9.92
N ILE A 87 -13.21 -1.48 9.22
CA ILE A 87 -12.13 -0.65 8.69
C ILE A 87 -11.29 -0.06 9.83
N GLU A 88 -11.92 0.60 10.81
CA GLU A 88 -11.24 1.14 11.99
C GLU A 88 -10.45 0.06 12.74
N HIS A 89 -11.03 -1.13 12.88
CA HIS A 89 -10.34 -2.27 13.50
C HIS A 89 -9.10 -2.68 12.72
N ARG A 90 -9.18 -2.82 11.39
CA ARG A 90 -8.04 -3.17 10.54
C ARG A 90 -6.95 -2.12 10.57
N LEU A 91 -7.31 -0.83 10.53
CA LEU A 91 -6.35 0.27 10.64
C LEU A 91 -5.65 0.27 12.00
N ALA A 92 -6.39 -0.01 13.07
CA ALA A 92 -5.82 -0.20 14.39
C ALA A 92 -4.89 -1.42 14.44
N GLU A 93 -5.24 -2.53 13.80
CA GLU A 93 -4.36 -3.70 13.68
C GLU A 93 -3.08 -3.34 12.91
N ALA A 94 -3.17 -2.67 11.77
CA ALA A 94 -2.01 -2.26 10.96
C ALA A 94 -1.02 -1.38 11.73
N GLN A 95 -1.52 -0.54 12.64
CA GLN A 95 -0.70 0.31 13.53
C GLN A 95 0.02 -0.46 14.63
N ASN A 96 -0.34 -1.72 14.89
CA ASN A 96 0.31 -2.56 15.90
C ASN A 96 1.14 -3.69 15.27
N GLN A 97 1.12 -3.82 13.94
CA GLN A 97 1.82 -4.86 13.20
C GLN A 97 3.14 -4.31 12.68
N GLU A 98 4.25 -4.79 13.24
CA GLU A 98 5.59 -4.24 13.04
C GLU A 98 6.44 -5.11 12.09
N LEU A 99 7.28 -4.45 11.29
CA LEU A 99 8.39 -5.05 10.56
C LEU A 99 9.67 -4.99 11.40
N MET A 100 10.70 -5.73 11.00
CA MET A 100 11.92 -5.94 11.78
C MET A 100 12.86 -4.73 11.88
N ASN A 101 12.75 -3.78 10.94
CA ASN A 101 13.41 -2.47 10.89
C ASN A 101 13.05 -1.71 9.59
N GLN A 102 13.54 -0.48 9.48
CA GLN A 102 13.36 0.41 8.31
C GLN A 102 13.95 -0.16 7.02
N ASP A 103 15.05 -0.92 7.09
CA ASP A 103 15.63 -1.58 5.91
C ASP A 103 14.67 -2.63 5.34
N GLU A 104 14.01 -3.42 6.20
CA GLU A 104 12.96 -4.33 5.79
C GLU A 104 11.74 -3.60 5.21
N ALA A 105 11.31 -2.50 5.83
CA ALA A 105 10.22 -1.67 5.30
C ALA A 105 10.52 -1.15 3.89
N LEU A 106 11.76 -0.73 3.63
CA LEU A 106 12.21 -0.34 2.28
C LEU A 106 12.13 -1.51 1.30
N LEU A 107 12.59 -2.70 1.69
CA LEU A 107 12.53 -3.89 0.82
C LEU A 107 11.08 -4.28 0.51
N VAL A 108 10.19 -4.22 1.50
CA VAL A 108 8.76 -4.46 1.34
C VAL A 108 8.15 -3.45 0.37
N LEU A 109 8.43 -2.14 0.53
CA LEU A 109 7.96 -1.11 -0.41
C LEU A 109 8.49 -1.33 -1.83
N MET A 110 9.75 -1.72 -1.99
CA MET A 110 10.31 -2.06 -3.30
C MET A 110 9.60 -3.28 -3.92
N GLU A 111 9.19 -4.26 -3.11
CA GLU A 111 8.47 -5.45 -3.57
C GLU A 111 7.04 -5.13 -4.05
N THR A 112 6.38 -4.10 -3.50
CA THR A 112 5.09 -3.62 -4.04
C THR A 112 5.20 -3.14 -5.49
N GLY A 113 6.42 -2.84 -5.96
CA GLY A 113 6.70 -2.41 -7.32
C GLY A 113 6.41 -0.94 -7.58
N ILE A 114 6.11 -0.14 -6.55
CA ILE A 114 5.88 1.31 -6.71
C ILE A 114 7.10 2.09 -7.19
N GLY A 115 8.30 1.51 -7.04
CA GLY A 115 9.52 2.11 -7.56
C GLY A 115 9.47 2.43 -9.06
N ARG A 116 8.62 1.76 -9.85
CA ARG A 116 8.44 2.08 -11.28
C ARG A 116 7.83 3.45 -11.55
N PHE A 117 7.21 4.07 -10.55
CA PHE A 117 6.57 5.39 -10.65
C PHE A 117 7.47 6.52 -10.16
N LEU A 118 8.55 6.19 -9.44
CA LEU A 118 9.44 7.13 -8.80
C LEU A 118 10.63 7.46 -9.71
N GLU A 119 11.14 8.69 -9.62
CA GLU A 119 12.32 9.10 -10.38
C GLU A 119 13.59 8.40 -9.86
N ASN A 120 13.76 8.37 -8.54
CA ASN A 120 14.89 7.76 -7.85
C ASN A 120 14.36 6.84 -6.74
N PRO A 121 13.96 5.59 -7.06
CA PRO A 121 13.11 4.79 -6.18
C PRO A 121 13.65 4.61 -4.76
N VAL A 122 14.94 4.31 -4.62
CA VAL A 122 15.55 4.06 -3.31
C VAL A 122 15.67 5.37 -2.50
N PRO A 123 16.30 6.45 -3.01
CA PRO A 123 16.30 7.74 -2.30
C PRO A 123 14.92 8.28 -1.96
N ASP A 124 13.95 8.17 -2.88
CA ASP A 124 12.60 8.70 -2.70
C ASP A 124 11.84 7.95 -1.61
N LEU A 125 11.93 6.62 -1.60
CA LEU A 125 11.31 5.79 -0.56
C LEU A 125 12.02 5.95 0.79
N LEU A 126 13.35 6.06 0.83
CA LEU A 126 14.07 6.34 2.06
C LEU A 126 13.65 7.67 2.67
N ASN A 127 13.57 8.74 1.87
CA ASN A 127 13.09 10.04 2.35
C ASN A 127 11.66 9.95 2.88
N ALA A 128 10.79 9.20 2.21
CA ALA A 128 9.42 9.02 2.69
C ALA A 128 9.36 8.21 4.00
N LEU A 129 10.15 7.16 4.12
CA LEU A 129 10.27 6.36 5.34
C LEU A 129 10.80 7.21 6.51
N TYR A 130 11.80 8.07 6.27
CA TYR A 130 12.32 8.98 7.29
C TYR A 130 11.30 10.01 7.79
N ASP A 131 10.37 10.43 6.94
CA ASP A 131 9.35 11.41 7.29
C ASP A 131 8.16 10.76 8.04
N GLU A 132 7.86 9.49 7.77
CA GLU A 132 6.63 8.83 8.25
C GLU A 132 6.86 7.80 9.36
N ILE A 133 8.07 7.24 9.52
CA ILE A 133 8.37 6.27 10.59
C ILE A 133 8.89 7.00 11.84
N GLU A 134 8.24 6.74 12.98
CA GLU A 134 8.68 7.26 14.27
C GLU A 134 9.78 6.41 14.91
N ASP A 135 9.68 5.08 14.84
CA ASP A 135 10.68 4.11 15.33
C ASP A 135 11.28 3.28 14.18
N PRO A 136 12.50 3.61 13.71
CA PRO A 136 13.18 2.88 12.64
C PRO A 136 13.46 1.41 12.93
N GLU A 137 13.46 0.99 14.21
CA GLU A 137 13.73 -0.40 14.56
C GLU A 137 12.46 -1.26 14.51
N ASN A 138 11.27 -0.66 14.59
CA ASN A 138 9.99 -1.39 14.60
C ASN A 138 8.91 -0.64 13.77
N PRO A 139 9.14 -0.38 12.47
CA PRO A 139 8.17 0.34 11.67
C PRO A 139 6.91 -0.49 11.47
N THR A 140 5.76 0.14 11.64
CA THR A 140 4.46 -0.51 11.47
C THR A 140 4.09 -0.65 10.00
N LEU A 141 3.17 -1.58 9.68
CA LEU A 141 2.58 -1.66 8.34
C LEU A 141 1.86 -0.37 7.96
N TRP A 142 1.24 0.31 8.93
CA TRP A 142 0.62 1.62 8.74
C TRP A 142 1.62 2.71 8.35
N GLU A 143 2.72 2.86 9.09
CA GLU A 143 3.76 3.85 8.75
C GLU A 143 4.43 3.53 7.41
N THR A 144 4.67 2.24 7.14
CA THR A 144 5.24 1.79 5.86
C THR A 144 4.30 2.11 4.70
N TYR A 145 2.99 1.88 4.88
CA TYR A 145 1.95 2.29 3.94
C TYR A 145 1.95 3.81 3.71
N ASN A 146 2.05 4.61 4.78
CA ASN A 146 2.11 6.07 4.69
C ASN A 146 3.36 6.55 3.94
N ALA A 147 4.51 5.93 4.18
CA ALA A 147 5.73 6.22 3.43
C ALA A 147 5.55 5.94 1.92
N GLY A 148 4.94 4.80 1.56
CA GLY A 148 4.67 4.47 0.16
C GLY A 148 3.73 5.48 -0.52
N THR A 149 2.64 5.87 0.14
CA THR A 149 1.68 6.84 -0.40
C THR A 149 2.26 8.26 -0.47
N ARG A 150 3.05 8.67 0.52
CA ARG A 150 3.81 9.92 0.48
C ARG A 150 4.75 9.94 -0.72
N ALA A 151 5.49 8.86 -0.96
CA ALA A 151 6.42 8.78 -2.09
C ALA A 151 5.70 8.92 -3.42
N LEU A 152 4.57 8.22 -3.59
CA LEU A 152 3.73 8.33 -4.77
C LEU A 152 3.14 9.74 -4.96
N THR A 153 2.90 10.48 -3.88
CA THR A 153 2.31 11.82 -3.97
C THR A 153 3.36 12.89 -4.23
N HIS A 154 4.56 12.75 -3.67
CA HIS A 154 5.56 13.82 -3.64
C HIS A 154 6.76 13.61 -4.56
N TYR A 155 7.07 12.37 -4.93
CA TYR A 155 8.27 12.03 -5.70
C TYR A 155 7.96 11.48 -7.10
N THR A 156 6.69 11.46 -7.51
CA THR A 156 6.30 11.15 -8.89
C THR A 156 6.20 12.45 -9.70
N GLN A 157 6.82 12.49 -10.88
CA GLN A 157 6.65 13.56 -11.85
C GLN A 157 6.15 12.99 -13.18
N ASP A 158 5.24 13.72 -13.84
CA ASP A 158 4.73 13.39 -15.18
C ASP A 158 4.12 11.99 -15.35
N VAL A 159 3.74 11.32 -14.25
CA VAL A 159 3.00 10.04 -14.28
C VAL A 159 1.51 10.36 -14.49
N PRO A 160 0.87 9.78 -15.52
CA PRO A 160 -0.58 9.94 -15.70
C PRO A 160 -1.34 9.44 -14.47
N GLU A 161 -2.38 10.16 -14.04
CA GLU A 161 -3.17 9.88 -12.83
C GLU A 161 -3.71 8.44 -12.77
N TYR A 162 -4.10 7.88 -13.93
CA TYR A 162 -4.56 6.48 -14.01
C TYR A 162 -3.45 5.46 -13.72
N ASN A 163 -2.19 5.75 -14.07
CA ASN A 163 -1.05 4.91 -13.74
C ASN A 163 -0.68 5.08 -12.26
N LEU A 164 -0.78 6.30 -11.73
CA LEU A 164 -0.49 6.58 -10.32
C LEU A 164 -1.46 5.85 -9.40
N SER A 165 -2.71 5.70 -9.84
CA SER A 165 -3.73 4.94 -9.12
C SER A 165 -3.35 3.46 -8.94
N ASP A 166 -2.67 2.84 -9.91
CA ASP A 166 -2.14 1.48 -9.77
C ASP A 166 -1.01 1.43 -8.73
N GLY A 167 -0.27 2.53 -8.55
CA GLY A 167 0.71 2.67 -7.48
C GLY A 167 0.06 2.65 -6.11
N PHE A 168 -0.98 3.46 -5.89
CA PHE A 168 -1.70 3.48 -4.62
C PHE A 168 -2.35 2.13 -4.28
N GLU A 169 -2.88 1.44 -5.29
CA GLU A 169 -3.40 0.07 -5.15
C GLU A 169 -2.32 -0.93 -4.76
N ASN A 170 -1.11 -0.80 -5.30
CA ASN A 170 -0.01 -1.69 -4.91
C ASN A 170 0.40 -1.50 -3.45
N VAL A 171 0.39 -0.26 -2.92
CA VAL A 171 0.74 0.01 -1.52
C VAL A 171 -0.37 -0.41 -0.57
N SER A 172 -1.64 -0.30 -0.97
CA SER A 172 -2.76 -0.71 -0.11
C SER A 172 -2.76 -2.20 0.24
N GLN A 173 -2.02 -3.03 -0.50
CA GLN A 173 -1.77 -4.43 -0.15
C GLN A 173 -1.00 -4.62 1.16
N LEU A 174 -0.47 -3.55 1.77
CA LEU A 174 0.07 -3.57 3.13
C LEU A 174 -1.02 -3.53 4.21
N LEU A 175 -2.24 -3.13 3.84
CA LEU A 175 -3.39 -3.00 4.72
C LEU A 175 -4.50 -4.02 4.39
N GLU A 176 -4.33 -4.82 3.34
CA GLU A 176 -5.34 -5.77 2.87
C GLU A 176 -4.70 -6.86 2.00
N ASP A 177 -5.00 -8.14 2.26
CA ASP A 177 -4.40 -9.29 1.55
C ASP A 177 -5.30 -9.95 0.49
N GLY A 178 -6.41 -9.31 0.11
CA GLY A 178 -7.48 -9.82 -0.74
C GLY A 178 -8.56 -10.60 0.01
N THR A 179 -8.46 -10.77 1.33
CA THR A 179 -9.43 -11.47 2.19
C THR A 179 -10.04 -10.60 3.28
N ASN A 180 -9.93 -9.28 3.17
CA ASN A 180 -10.28 -8.28 4.19
C ASN A 180 -9.44 -8.41 5.47
N SER A 181 -8.25 -9.02 5.40
CA SER A 181 -7.37 -9.21 6.54
C SER A 181 -6.07 -8.42 6.38
N ILE A 182 -5.47 -8.01 7.50
CA ILE A 182 -4.13 -7.42 7.51
C ILE A 182 -3.12 -8.52 7.16
N PRO A 183 -2.22 -8.29 6.19
CA PRO A 183 -1.14 -9.23 5.89
C PRO A 183 -0.24 -9.47 7.11
N GLU A 184 0.28 -10.68 7.27
CA GLU A 184 1.27 -10.99 8.32
C GLU A 184 2.62 -10.32 8.00
N PRO A 185 3.13 -9.39 8.84
CA PRO A 185 4.39 -8.67 8.57
C PRO A 185 5.58 -9.60 8.40
N GLU A 186 5.65 -10.66 9.22
CA GLU A 186 6.71 -11.66 9.17
C GLU A 186 6.81 -12.30 7.78
N ARG A 187 5.66 -12.66 7.18
CA ARG A 187 5.64 -13.25 5.83
C ARG A 187 6.03 -12.24 4.75
N LEU A 188 5.59 -10.98 4.88
CA LEU A 188 5.95 -9.91 3.95
C LEU A 188 7.45 -9.64 3.99
N GLY A 189 8.01 -9.41 5.17
CA GLY A 189 9.42 -9.18 5.40
C GLY A 189 10.27 -10.36 4.91
N GLN A 190 9.94 -11.58 5.34
CA GLN A 190 10.65 -12.79 4.92
C GLN A 190 10.68 -12.93 3.39
N ARG A 191 9.55 -12.66 2.71
CA ARG A 191 9.46 -12.74 1.25
C ARG A 191 10.33 -11.68 0.57
N ALA A 192 10.24 -10.43 1.03
CA ALA A 192 11.03 -9.32 0.48
C ALA A 192 12.54 -9.57 0.64
N VAL A 193 12.96 -9.96 1.84
CA VAL A 193 14.36 -10.29 2.17
C VAL A 193 14.86 -11.47 1.32
N LYS A 194 14.09 -12.55 1.22
CA LYS A 194 14.44 -13.73 0.41
C LYS A 194 14.55 -13.40 -1.07
N ASN A 195 13.64 -12.61 -1.61
CA ASN A 195 13.65 -12.22 -3.02
C ASN A 195 14.84 -11.30 -3.32
N ARG A 196 15.18 -10.39 -2.40
CA ARG A 196 16.32 -9.51 -2.57
C ARG A 196 17.65 -10.23 -2.42
N SER A 197 17.81 -11.09 -1.41
CA SER A 197 19.03 -11.87 -1.20
C SER A 197 19.34 -12.75 -2.42
N ARG A 198 18.31 -13.39 -2.99
CA ARG A 198 18.43 -14.14 -4.24
C ARG A 198 18.93 -13.27 -5.40
N THR A 199 18.41 -12.05 -5.53
CA THR A 199 18.83 -11.10 -6.58
C THR A 199 20.31 -10.73 -6.46
N ILE A 200 20.80 -10.48 -5.24
CA ILE A 200 22.21 -10.14 -5.02
C ILE A 200 23.12 -11.35 -5.26
N ILE A 201 22.75 -12.53 -4.75
CA ILE A 201 23.57 -13.74 -4.82
C ILE A 201 23.61 -14.34 -6.24
N GLU A 202 22.46 -14.48 -6.89
CA GLU A 202 22.35 -15.22 -8.16
C GLU A 202 22.55 -14.34 -9.40
N ASN A 203 22.12 -13.07 -9.35
CA ASN A 203 22.05 -12.21 -10.54
C ASN A 203 23.09 -11.08 -10.55
N SER A 204 24.04 -11.08 -9.59
CA SER A 204 25.01 -9.99 -9.38
C SER A 204 24.32 -8.62 -9.32
N GLY A 205 23.15 -8.55 -8.66
CA GLY A 205 22.42 -7.30 -8.51
C GLY A 205 23.26 -6.28 -7.74
N GLU A 206 23.34 -5.04 -8.25
CA GLU A 206 23.96 -3.94 -7.53
C GLU A 206 23.19 -3.65 -6.24
N PRO A 207 23.89 -3.36 -5.13
CA PRO A 207 23.25 -2.93 -3.90
C PRO A 207 22.39 -1.68 -4.12
N TYR A 208 21.21 -1.65 -3.49
CA TYR A 208 20.33 -0.48 -3.48
C TYR A 208 20.93 0.65 -2.65
N TRP A 209 21.60 0.33 -1.55
CA TRP A 209 22.29 1.28 -0.68
C TRP A 209 23.62 0.71 -0.16
N GLU A 210 24.44 1.59 0.41
CA GLU A 210 25.68 1.20 1.07
C GLU A 210 25.38 0.41 2.35
N GLY A 211 25.89 -0.82 2.45
CA GLY A 211 25.67 -1.69 3.61
C GLY A 211 24.53 -2.70 3.48
N GLU A 212 23.75 -2.67 2.38
CA GLU A 212 22.60 -3.57 2.18
C GLU A 212 22.93 -5.06 2.38
N THR A 213 24.11 -5.51 1.95
CA THR A 213 24.49 -6.93 2.11
C THR A 213 24.62 -7.35 3.58
N GLU A 214 25.02 -6.43 4.46
CA GLU A 214 25.05 -6.69 5.90
C GLU A 214 23.63 -6.71 6.47
N SER A 215 22.82 -5.68 6.16
CA SER A 215 21.41 -5.62 6.56
C SER A 215 20.63 -6.86 6.14
N LEU A 216 20.83 -7.35 4.91
CA LEU A 216 20.20 -8.57 4.42
C LEU A 216 20.66 -9.81 5.19
N ARG A 217 21.93 -9.88 5.60
CA ARG A 217 22.41 -11.01 6.41
C ARG A 217 21.72 -11.02 7.77
N GLU A 218 21.64 -9.87 8.43
CA GLU A 218 20.97 -9.73 9.72
C GLU A 218 19.47 -10.05 9.62
N LEU A 219 18.80 -9.55 8.58
CA LEU A 219 17.39 -9.85 8.32
C LEU A 219 17.15 -11.32 7.98
N MET A 220 18.03 -11.95 7.20
CA MET A 220 17.96 -13.40 6.93
C MET A 220 18.10 -14.22 8.20
N GLU A 221 18.97 -13.81 9.14
CA GLU A 221 19.10 -14.45 10.45
C GLU A 221 17.83 -14.27 11.29
N LYS A 222 17.30 -13.05 11.37
CA LYS A 222 16.05 -12.74 12.10
C LYS A 222 14.86 -13.57 11.56
N HIS A 223 14.80 -13.81 10.26
CA HIS A 223 13.75 -14.60 9.59
C HIS A 223 14.04 -16.08 9.43
N GLU A 224 15.15 -16.57 10.01
CA GLU A 224 15.61 -17.96 9.89
C GLU A 224 15.75 -18.46 8.43
N ILE A 225 16.06 -17.55 7.49
CA ILE A 225 16.25 -17.86 6.08
C ILE A 225 17.65 -18.45 5.87
N GLN A 226 17.72 -19.67 5.37
CA GLN A 226 18.99 -20.29 5.00
C GLN A 226 19.53 -19.73 3.68
N ALA A 227 20.82 -19.38 3.67
CA ALA A 227 21.58 -18.95 2.50
C ALA A 227 21.96 -20.13 1.58
#